data_AF-A0A8B8CRL3-F1
#
_entry.id   AF-A0A8B8CRL3-F1
#
_cell.length_a   1.000
_cell.length_b   1.000
_cell.length_c   1.000
_cell.angle_alpha   90.00
_cell.angle_beta   90.00
_cell.angle_gamma   90.00
#
_symmetry.space_group_name_H-M   'P 1'
#
loop_
_entity.id
_entity.type
_entity.pdbx_description
1 polymer ?
#
loop_
_entity_poly.entity_id
_entity_poly.type
_entity_poly.pdbx_seq_one_letter_code
_entity_poly.pdbx_strand_id
1 'polypeptide(L)'
;MTTMGMLTTLVWILLLHAAITVEAIRRYRRLCHHDEVDVGIRRAPQDAVATHTCVPGPSVRTCLVMDAAEGFNCTGDFHLQGGLPNRRNMCCNRMYHQLFECSVPLRTFSYMQGFDIQLRSGVIRSIIPSPTAGDITTFRLEICSLLPVTFDSFGRKK
;
A
#
# COMPACT_ATOMS: atom_id res chain seq x y z
N MET A 1 -41.08 -33.29 -1.28
CA MET A 1 -39.62 -33.42 -1.46
C MET A 1 -38.99 -32.10 -1.95
N THR A 2 -39.19 -30.98 -1.25
CA THR A 2 -38.80 -29.64 -1.76
C THR A 2 -37.94 -28.82 -0.79
N THR A 3 -37.80 -29.23 0.47
CA THR A 3 -37.08 -28.47 1.50
C THR A 3 -35.59 -28.80 1.58
N MET A 4 -35.18 -30.06 1.35
CA MET A 4 -33.77 -30.47 1.38
C MET A 4 -32.95 -29.87 0.22
N GLY A 5 -33.53 -29.79 -1.00
CA GLY A 5 -32.82 -29.26 -2.17
C GLY A 5 -32.54 -27.76 -2.10
N MET A 6 -33.43 -26.97 -1.48
CA MET A 6 -33.24 -25.53 -1.28
C MET A 6 -32.21 -25.20 -0.20
N LEU A 7 -32.14 -26.01 0.87
CA LEU A 7 -31.13 -25.84 1.92
C LEU A 7 -29.72 -26.09 1.38
N THR A 8 -29.55 -27.11 0.54
CA THR A 8 -28.25 -27.40 -0.09
C THR A 8 -27.80 -26.27 -1.01
N THR A 9 -28.67 -25.71 -1.85
CA THR A 9 -28.30 -24.63 -2.76
C THR A 9 -27.96 -23.35 -2.02
N LEU A 10 -28.69 -23.00 -0.95
CA LEU A 10 -28.37 -21.87 -0.09
C LEU A 10 -27.00 -22.01 0.59
N VAL A 11 -26.66 -23.20 1.09
CA VAL A 11 -25.34 -23.48 1.69
C VAL A 11 -24.23 -23.36 0.65
N TRP A 12 -24.44 -23.89 -0.57
CA TRP A 12 -23.49 -23.75 -1.67
C TRP A 12 -23.30 -22.29 -2.10
N ILE A 13 -24.37 -21.50 -2.17
CA ILE A 13 -24.31 -20.07 -2.49
C ILE A 13 -23.55 -19.30 -1.39
N LEU A 14 -23.79 -19.61 -0.11
CA LEU A 14 -23.08 -19.02 1.02
C LEU A 14 -21.59 -19.38 1.01
N LEU A 15 -21.24 -20.64 0.74
CA LEU A 15 -19.86 -21.09 0.60
C LEU A 15 -19.16 -20.46 -0.61
N LEU A 16 -19.87 -20.30 -1.73
CA LEU A 16 -19.35 -19.62 -2.92
C LEU A 16 -19.10 -18.14 -2.63
N HIS A 17 -20.03 -17.46 -1.94
CA HIS A 17 -19.84 -16.07 -1.51
C HIS A 17 -18.71 -15.94 -0.49
N ALA A 18 -18.57 -16.88 0.44
CA ALA A 18 -17.46 -16.92 1.38
C ALA A 18 -16.11 -17.12 0.67
N ALA A 19 -16.05 -18.01 -0.34
CA ALA A 19 -14.86 -18.21 -1.15
C ALA A 19 -14.51 -16.97 -1.98
N ILE A 20 -15.51 -16.34 -2.62
CA ILE A 20 -15.32 -15.12 -3.41
C ILE A 20 -14.89 -13.95 -2.52
N THR A 21 -15.44 -13.82 -1.32
CA THR A 21 -15.05 -12.76 -0.36
C THR A 21 -13.64 -12.99 0.20
N VAL A 22 -13.25 -14.22 0.52
CA VAL A 22 -11.87 -14.54 0.95
C VAL A 22 -10.86 -14.30 -0.17
N GLU A 23 -11.21 -14.67 -1.41
CA GLU A 23 -10.38 -14.45 -2.60
C GLU A 23 -10.27 -12.95 -2.95
N ALA A 24 -11.36 -12.19 -2.81
CA ALA A 24 -11.38 -10.73 -2.89
C ALA A 24 -10.44 -10.11 -1.84
N ILE A 25 -10.56 -10.51 -0.57
CA ILE A 25 -9.70 -10.01 0.52
C ILE A 25 -8.20 -10.33 0.26
N ARG A 26 -7.89 -11.40 -0.48
CA ARG A 26 -6.52 -11.70 -0.94
C ARG A 26 -6.10 -10.86 -2.15
N ARG A 27 -6.99 -10.60 -3.12
CA ARG A 27 -6.67 -9.87 -4.37
C ARG A 27 -6.52 -8.37 -4.21
N TYR A 28 -7.09 -7.78 -3.16
CA TYR A 28 -6.97 -6.34 -2.90
C TYR A 28 -5.86 -5.98 -1.90
N ARG A 29 -5.02 -6.97 -1.52
CA ARG A 29 -3.79 -6.78 -0.74
C ARG A 29 -2.61 -7.13 -1.64
N ARG A 30 -2.16 -6.17 -2.46
CA ARG A 30 -1.03 -6.40 -3.37
C ARG A 30 0.25 -5.97 -2.69
N LEU A 31 1.11 -6.95 -2.36
CA LEU A 31 2.54 -6.70 -2.21
C LEU A 31 3.14 -6.66 -3.61
N CYS A 32 3.95 -5.66 -3.88
CA CYS A 32 4.72 -5.61 -5.11
C CYS A 32 5.82 -6.66 -5.07
N HIS A 33 6.11 -7.29 -6.21
CA HIS A 33 7.17 -8.29 -6.33
C HIS A 33 8.54 -7.70 -5.97
N HIS A 34 9.53 -8.57 -5.77
CA HIS A 34 10.88 -8.17 -5.33
C HIS A 34 11.56 -7.18 -6.29
N ASP A 35 11.16 -7.16 -7.54
CA ASP A 35 11.63 -6.37 -8.69
C ASP A 35 10.59 -5.33 -9.14
N GLU A 36 9.57 -5.08 -8.31
CA GLU A 36 8.57 -4.05 -8.53
C GLU A 36 8.59 -3.02 -7.40
N VAL A 37 8.11 -1.81 -7.68
CA VAL A 37 7.96 -0.69 -6.75
C VAL A 37 6.50 -0.27 -6.69
N ASP A 38 6.00 -0.04 -5.47
CA ASP A 38 4.70 0.61 -5.27
C ASP A 38 4.81 2.10 -5.60
N VAL A 39 4.03 2.53 -6.59
CA VAL A 39 3.99 3.92 -7.06
C VAL A 39 2.61 4.54 -6.89
N GLY A 40 1.67 3.86 -6.23
CA GLY A 40 0.32 4.38 -6.15
C GLY A 40 -0.62 3.54 -5.32
N ILE A 41 -1.57 4.21 -4.70
CA ILE A 41 -2.63 3.59 -3.91
C ILE A 41 -3.97 4.18 -4.31
N ARG A 42 -4.95 3.31 -4.51
CA ARG A 42 -6.31 3.71 -4.84
C ARG A 42 -7.31 2.98 -3.97
N ARG A 43 -8.40 3.66 -3.62
CA ARG A 43 -9.52 3.08 -2.88
C ARG A 43 -10.77 3.87 -3.20
N ALA A 44 -11.81 3.22 -3.74
CA ALA A 44 -13.12 3.82 -3.82
C ALA A 44 -13.79 3.85 -2.42
N PRO A 45 -14.73 4.77 -2.13
CA PRO A 45 -15.41 4.85 -0.83
C PRO A 45 -15.93 3.50 -0.32
N GLN A 46 -16.50 2.71 -1.23
CA GLN A 46 -17.11 1.41 -0.97
C GLN A 46 -16.10 0.25 -0.82
N ASP A 47 -14.83 0.45 -1.19
CA ASP A 47 -13.83 -0.62 -1.15
C ASP A 47 -13.38 -0.87 0.29
N ALA A 48 -13.35 -2.12 0.73
CA ALA A 48 -12.91 -2.44 2.09
C ALA A 48 -11.42 -2.16 2.33
N VAL A 49 -10.60 -2.20 1.27
CA VAL A 49 -9.14 -2.05 1.34
C VAL A 49 -8.62 -1.27 0.13
N ALA A 50 -7.46 -0.64 0.27
CA ALA A 50 -6.79 0.05 -0.83
C ALA A 50 -6.05 -0.95 -1.74
N THR A 51 -6.09 -0.69 -3.04
CA THR A 51 -5.32 -1.42 -4.06
C THR A 51 -4.05 -0.66 -4.37
N HIS A 52 -2.94 -1.39 -4.52
CA HIS A 52 -1.61 -0.83 -4.79
C HIS A 52 -1.22 -1.03 -6.26
N THR A 53 -0.57 -0.01 -6.83
CA THR A 53 -0.06 -0.02 -8.21
C THR A 53 1.44 -0.31 -8.16
N CYS A 54 1.82 -1.49 -8.65
CA CYS A 54 3.21 -1.90 -8.74
C CYS A 54 3.72 -1.77 -10.18
N VAL A 55 4.92 -1.22 -10.34
CA VAL A 55 5.62 -1.10 -11.62
C VAL A 55 7.02 -1.70 -11.51
N PRO A 56 7.64 -2.15 -12.62
CA PRO A 56 9.02 -2.63 -12.60
C PRO A 56 9.99 -1.60 -12.00
N GLY A 57 10.95 -2.08 -11.20
CA GLY A 57 11.90 -1.22 -10.50
C GLY A 57 13.10 -1.99 -9.93
N PRO A 58 13.97 -1.32 -9.15
CA PRO A 58 15.14 -1.96 -8.59
C PRO A 58 14.77 -3.07 -7.60
N SER A 59 15.58 -4.11 -7.52
CA SER A 59 15.35 -5.22 -6.59
C SER A 59 15.36 -4.76 -5.13
N VAL A 60 14.48 -5.36 -4.34
CA VAL A 60 14.45 -5.22 -2.88
C VAL A 60 15.78 -5.68 -2.30
N ARG A 61 16.29 -4.92 -1.33
CA ARG A 61 17.42 -5.34 -0.49
C ARG A 61 16.93 -5.91 0.83
N THR A 62 16.05 -5.19 1.52
CA THR A 62 15.53 -5.56 2.84
C THR A 62 14.12 -5.03 2.98
N CYS A 63 13.27 -5.81 3.64
CA CYS A 63 11.89 -5.41 3.95
C CYS A 63 11.59 -5.61 5.43
N LEU A 64 10.71 -4.77 5.95
CA LEU A 64 10.21 -4.77 7.31
C LEU A 64 8.70 -4.72 7.28
N VAL A 65 8.05 -5.52 8.11
CA VAL A 65 6.60 -5.45 8.31
C VAL A 65 6.32 -4.44 9.41
N MET A 66 5.40 -3.52 9.16
CA MET A 66 4.99 -2.49 10.11
C MET A 66 3.48 -2.52 10.36
N ASP A 67 3.09 -2.17 11.57
CA ASP A 67 1.70 -1.85 11.89
C ASP A 67 1.34 -0.50 11.23
N ALA A 68 0.13 -0.41 10.67
CA ALA A 68 -0.41 0.77 10.01
C ALA A 68 -1.60 1.39 10.76
N ALA A 69 -1.87 0.94 12.00
CA ALA A 69 -3.01 1.41 12.81
C ALA A 69 -3.02 2.93 13.04
N GLU A 70 -1.86 3.56 13.23
CA GLU A 70 -1.71 5.00 13.48
C GLU A 70 -1.26 5.78 12.23
N GLY A 71 -1.48 5.20 11.05
CA GLY A 71 -0.81 5.64 9.83
C GLY A 71 0.45 4.81 9.59
N PHE A 72 1.02 5.00 8.41
CA PHE A 72 2.17 4.24 7.94
C PHE A 72 3.36 5.18 7.84
N ASN A 73 4.52 4.79 8.36
CA ASN A 73 5.72 5.62 8.33
C ASN A 73 6.96 4.74 8.17
N CYS A 74 7.42 4.55 6.93
CA CYS A 74 8.70 3.90 6.73
C CYS A 74 9.83 4.82 7.17
N THR A 75 10.61 4.36 8.15
CA THR A 75 11.79 5.07 8.65
C THR A 75 13.01 4.80 7.77
N GLY A 76 13.92 5.78 7.66
CA GLY A 76 15.16 5.64 6.89
C GLY A 76 14.93 5.61 5.37
N ASP A 77 15.70 4.77 4.67
CA ASP A 77 15.64 4.59 3.21
C ASP A 77 14.54 3.60 2.75
N PHE A 78 13.53 3.36 3.59
CA PHE A 78 12.45 2.41 3.31
C PHE A 78 11.21 3.15 2.77
N HIS A 79 10.48 2.51 1.86
CA HIS A 79 9.23 3.02 1.30
C HIS A 79 8.19 1.91 1.18
N LEU A 80 6.94 2.28 0.91
CA LEU A 80 5.81 1.36 0.84
C LEU A 80 6.03 0.32 -0.25
N GLN A 81 5.74 -0.94 0.08
CA GLN A 81 5.77 -2.09 -0.81
C GLN A 81 4.44 -2.85 -0.75
N GLY A 82 3.34 -2.11 -0.68
CA GLY A 82 2.02 -2.71 -0.58
C GLY A 82 1.51 -2.95 0.84
N GLY A 83 0.27 -3.45 0.87
CA GLY A 83 -0.49 -3.74 2.09
C GLY A 83 -0.55 -5.23 2.43
N LEU A 84 -0.56 -5.52 3.74
CA LEU A 84 -0.67 -6.85 4.33
C LEU A 84 -1.99 -7.02 5.11
N PRO A 85 -2.37 -8.27 5.44
CA PRO A 85 -3.49 -8.53 6.35
C PRO A 85 -3.33 -7.88 7.72
N ASN A 86 -4.47 -7.56 8.34
CA ASN A 86 -4.58 -7.05 9.72
C ASN A 86 -3.93 -5.68 9.92
N ARG A 87 -4.18 -4.74 8.99
CA ARG A 87 -3.68 -3.36 9.07
C ARG A 87 -2.15 -3.29 9.15
N ARG A 88 -1.46 -4.18 8.45
CA ARG A 88 -0.01 -4.16 8.34
C ARG A 88 0.39 -3.70 6.95
N ASN A 89 1.57 -3.12 6.84
CA ASN A 89 2.18 -2.76 5.56
C ASN A 89 3.60 -3.32 5.48
N MET A 90 4.12 -3.39 4.28
CA MET A 90 5.52 -3.74 4.04
C MET A 90 6.30 -2.49 3.67
N CYS A 91 7.37 -2.22 4.40
CA CYS A 91 8.37 -1.19 4.11
C CYS A 91 9.59 -1.86 3.51
N CYS A 92 10.07 -1.44 2.35
CA CYS A 92 11.28 -2.01 1.75
C CYS A 92 12.28 -0.92 1.34
N ASN A 93 13.57 -1.22 1.46
CA ASN A 93 14.62 -0.48 0.79
C ASN A 93 15.12 -1.26 -0.43
N ARG A 94 15.90 -0.59 -1.27
CA ARG A 94 16.28 -1.08 -2.61
C ARG A 94 17.78 -1.23 -2.75
N MET A 95 18.19 -2.22 -3.53
CA MET A 95 19.60 -2.40 -3.86
C MET A 95 20.10 -1.17 -4.63
N TYR A 96 21.21 -0.59 -4.15
CA TYR A 96 21.88 0.56 -4.77
C TYR A 96 20.98 1.78 -5.00
N HIS A 97 19.89 1.94 -4.25
CA HIS A 97 19.02 3.12 -4.33
C HIS A 97 18.72 3.67 -2.94
N GLN A 98 18.42 4.96 -2.88
CA GLN A 98 18.06 5.70 -1.67
C GLN A 98 16.86 6.60 -1.89
N LEU A 99 16.23 7.02 -0.80
CA LEU A 99 15.21 8.05 -0.86
C LEU A 99 15.86 9.43 -0.89
N PHE A 100 15.32 10.32 -1.72
CA PHE A 100 15.80 11.69 -1.87
C PHE A 100 14.62 12.65 -2.02
N GLU A 101 14.82 13.92 -1.66
CA GLU A 101 13.79 14.99 -1.82
C GLU A 101 12.41 14.60 -1.29
N CYS A 102 12.36 14.03 -0.09
CA CYS A 102 11.10 13.69 0.57
C CYS A 102 10.30 14.97 0.88
N SER A 103 9.04 15.00 0.46
CA SER A 103 8.14 16.14 0.70
C SER A 103 6.74 15.67 1.07
N VAL A 104 6.02 16.53 1.81
CA VAL A 104 4.62 16.31 2.17
C VAL A 104 3.77 17.35 1.45
N PRO A 105 3.19 17.04 0.27
CA PRO A 105 2.35 18.00 -0.45
C PRO A 105 1.18 18.50 0.40
N LEU A 106 0.69 19.71 0.13
CA LEU A 106 -0.46 20.29 0.84
C LEU A 106 -1.78 19.56 0.57
N ARG A 107 -1.82 18.70 -0.45
CA ARG A 107 -3.00 17.92 -0.80
C ARG A 107 -3.34 16.93 0.31
N THR A 108 -4.58 16.97 0.74
CA THR A 108 -5.18 16.04 1.70
C THR A 108 -6.06 15.02 0.98
N PHE A 109 -6.05 13.78 1.46
CA PHE A 109 -6.87 12.67 1.00
C PHE A 109 -7.77 12.19 2.15
N SER A 110 -8.80 11.41 1.83
CA SER A 110 -9.76 10.91 2.81
C SER A 110 -10.04 9.43 2.56
N TYR A 111 -9.98 8.61 3.61
CA TYR A 111 -10.50 7.24 3.48
C TYR A 111 -12.02 7.26 3.28
N MET A 112 -12.78 8.10 3.98
CA MET A 112 -14.24 8.15 3.80
C MET A 112 -14.67 8.52 2.38
N GLN A 113 -14.01 9.49 1.74
CA GLN A 113 -14.33 9.96 0.39
C GLN A 113 -13.63 9.17 -0.72
N GLY A 114 -12.74 8.25 -0.34
CA GLY A 114 -11.88 7.54 -1.29
C GLY A 114 -10.75 8.41 -1.85
N PHE A 115 -9.83 7.75 -2.56
CA PHE A 115 -8.68 8.39 -3.16
C PHE A 115 -8.14 7.58 -4.34
N ASP A 116 -7.51 8.28 -5.27
CA ASP A 116 -6.70 7.67 -6.33
C ASP A 116 -5.39 8.45 -6.43
N ILE A 117 -4.32 7.82 -5.97
CA ILE A 117 -2.98 8.38 -5.93
C ILE A 117 -2.13 7.55 -6.87
N GLN A 118 -1.74 8.12 -8.01
CA GLN A 118 -0.80 7.51 -8.94
C GLN A 118 0.39 8.46 -9.09
N LEU A 119 1.57 8.01 -8.68
CA LEU A 119 2.81 8.74 -8.79
C LEU A 119 3.48 8.38 -10.12
N ARG A 120 3.78 9.39 -10.93
CA ARG A 120 4.57 9.20 -12.15
C ARG A 120 6.05 8.94 -11.84
N SER A 121 6.53 9.61 -10.80
CA SER A 121 7.90 9.57 -10.34
C SER A 121 7.89 9.68 -8.82
N GLY A 122 8.43 8.67 -8.14
CA GLY A 122 8.54 8.63 -6.69
C GLY A 122 7.75 7.50 -6.05
N VAL A 123 7.92 7.42 -4.74
CA VAL A 123 7.39 6.36 -3.89
C VAL A 123 6.75 6.96 -2.64
N ILE A 124 5.76 6.28 -2.09
CA ILE A 124 5.12 6.69 -0.84
C ILE A 124 5.99 6.22 0.31
N ARG A 125 6.50 7.16 1.10
CA ARG A 125 7.27 6.85 2.32
C ARG A 125 6.39 6.77 3.56
N SER A 126 5.41 7.67 3.65
CA SER A 126 4.55 7.76 4.83
C SER A 126 3.12 8.19 4.46
N ILE A 127 2.14 7.69 5.22
CA ILE A 127 0.75 8.14 5.28
C ILE A 127 0.60 8.79 6.66
N ILE A 128 0.47 10.13 6.66
CA ILE A 128 0.44 10.97 7.85
C ILE A 128 -1.01 11.33 8.16
N PRO A 129 -1.56 10.89 9.31
CA PRO A 129 -2.90 11.32 9.74
C PRO A 129 -2.98 12.84 9.80
N SER A 130 -4.04 13.41 9.21
CA SER A 130 -4.30 14.86 9.22
C SER A 130 -5.80 15.11 9.37
N PRO A 131 -6.41 14.68 10.49
CA PRO A 131 -7.85 14.72 10.70
C PRO A 131 -8.38 16.16 10.60
N THR A 132 -9.59 16.31 10.06
CA THR A 132 -10.33 17.58 10.01
C THR A 132 -11.61 17.47 10.83
N ALA A 133 -12.24 18.61 11.14
CA ALA A 133 -13.50 18.62 11.91
C ALA A 133 -14.65 17.86 11.23
N GLY A 134 -14.65 17.77 9.89
CA GLY A 134 -15.68 17.08 9.11
C GLY A 134 -15.31 15.65 8.70
N ASP A 135 -14.06 15.24 8.89
CA ASP A 135 -13.56 13.93 8.47
C ASP A 135 -12.30 13.57 9.26
N ILE A 136 -12.44 12.60 10.18
CA ILE A 136 -11.35 12.12 11.03
C ILE A 136 -10.39 11.17 10.29
N THR A 137 -10.77 10.74 9.09
CA THR A 137 -10.02 9.77 8.30
C THR A 137 -9.13 10.43 7.25
N THR A 138 -9.00 11.76 7.30
CA THR A 138 -8.14 12.49 6.37
C THR A 138 -6.66 12.28 6.68
N PHE A 139 -5.87 12.25 5.62
CA PHE A 139 -4.44 12.01 5.70
C PHE A 139 -3.70 12.74 4.58
N ARG A 140 -2.38 12.89 4.76
CA ARG A 140 -1.44 13.39 3.77
C ARG A 140 -0.38 12.33 3.49
N LEU A 141 0.34 12.49 2.40
CA LEU A 141 1.42 11.57 2.03
C LEU A 141 2.76 12.26 2.12
N GLU A 142 3.75 11.55 2.63
CA GLU A 142 5.15 11.85 2.37
C GLU A 142 5.58 11.07 1.14
N ILE A 143 6.07 11.78 0.14
CA ILE A 143 6.50 11.23 -1.15
C ILE A 143 7.98 11.56 -1.31
N CYS A 144 8.75 10.56 -1.74
CA CYS A 144 10.18 10.71 -2.00
C CYS A 144 10.52 10.27 -3.42
N SER A 145 11.58 10.83 -3.98
CA SER A 145 12.25 10.30 -5.16
C SER A 145 13.07 9.07 -4.77
N LEU A 146 13.07 8.04 -5.62
CA LEU A 146 13.91 6.85 -5.45
C LEU A 146 15.03 6.92 -6.48
N LEU A 147 16.26 7.20 -6.03
CA LEU A 147 17.40 7.45 -6.93
C LEU A 147 18.52 6.44 -6.69
N PRO A 148 19.30 6.09 -7.74
CA PRO A 148 20.53 5.33 -7.56
C PRO A 148 21.47 6.03 -6.58
N VAL A 149 22.13 5.25 -5.74
CA VAL A 149 23.18 5.76 -4.86
C VAL A 149 24.39 6.11 -5.72
N THR A 150 24.87 7.34 -5.61
CA THR A 150 26.16 7.73 -6.16
C THR A 150 27.25 7.42 -5.14
N PHE A 151 28.32 6.79 -5.60
CA PHE A 151 29.49 6.49 -4.79
C PHE A 151 30.64 7.43 -5.18
N ASP A 152 31.45 7.83 -4.20
CA ASP A 152 32.75 8.45 -4.47
C ASP A 152 33.76 7.42 -4.99
N SER A 153 34.92 7.90 -5.44
CA SER A 153 36.02 7.04 -5.91
C SER A 153 36.55 6.08 -4.85
N PHE A 154 36.15 6.24 -3.58
CA PHE A 154 36.53 5.40 -2.44
C PHE A 154 35.39 4.46 -2.01
N GLY A 155 34.30 4.38 -2.79
CA GLY A 155 33.16 3.52 -2.49
C GLY A 155 32.27 4.00 -1.34
N ARG A 156 32.43 5.26 -0.89
CA ARG A 156 31.54 5.87 0.10
C ARG A 156 30.33 6.49 -0.59
N LYS A 157 29.17 6.32 0.03
CA LYS A 157 27.91 6.98 -0.38
C LYS A 157 28.13 8.49 -0.37
N LYS A 158 27.90 9.15 -1.50
CA LYS A 158 27.95 10.61 -1.64
C LYS A 158 26.66 11.26 -1.17
#